data_AF-A0A817I6C8-F1
#
_entry.id   AF-A0A817I6C8-F1
#
_cell.length_a   1.000
_cell.length_b   1.000
_cell.length_c   1.000
_cell.angle_alpha   90.00
_cell.angle_beta   90.00
_cell.angle_gamma   90.00
#
_symmetry.space_group_name_H-M   'P 1'
#
loop_
_entity.id
_entity.type
_entity.pdbx_description
1 polymer ?
#
loop_
_entity_poly.entity_id
_entity_poly.type
_entity_poly.pdbx_seq_one_letter_code
_entity_poly.pdbx_strand_id
1 'polypeptide(L)'
;MRQFQTALLLITNPIRSRIPFILSFVIPYVERNLHAVVQNPNFQLTSTSETFFDREQQQKCIRPMLYAIYKQLTATKNPSVDILLHNVDSIIKSTNPIRLPRICEAVFADCSSSPGLYNYCRDHFRELDQNFELRIIAEKETTEDPSADKVPTFDNDLLNTGSTRQYSRGVLGGTFDRLHNGHKLLLTESALLCDEKIVVGVTDDVMIQNKITYLQFIAFIKVLAEIIEPIDDRMSNVRSFVGLIRSNLYVHCEPIEDPCSPSATIADLNCIIVIDETQQGASQVNKVRQENGLSQLAVHVIPMVPANNNNQDGDNKLSSTSLRREMLSIFLKPPKKPAESNRPYVIGLTGGIDSGKSSIARRLEKLGAAVINCDKLGHETYKVDTDVYKKIIETFGEEIVNPTDRSIDRKILGGKVFQSSDELKKLTDIVWSAILTLTQERIEQLFKEGKRVIILDAAVLIEAQWTAAVNEIWIASIPPKEAIRRVIERDHLSPDEAKRRLSTQISNQERFSYANVLLCTYWAESVTQKKVEHAWHLLLECINVGIPTV
;
A
#
# COMPACT_ATOMS: atom_id res chain seq x y z
N MET A 1 -19.45 -17.87 0.04
CA MET A 1 -18.91 -18.20 1.38
C MET A 1 -18.73 -16.89 2.15
N ARG A 2 -19.07 -16.85 3.44
CA ARG A 2 -18.82 -15.65 4.27
C ARG A 2 -17.30 -15.42 4.37
N GLN A 3 -16.85 -14.20 4.09
CA GLN A 3 -15.47 -13.78 4.25
C GLN A 3 -15.31 -12.91 5.51
N PHE A 4 -14.14 -12.98 6.13
CA PHE A 4 -13.79 -12.30 7.37
C PHE A 4 -12.67 -11.29 7.13
N GLN A 5 -12.74 -10.11 7.75
CA GLN A 5 -11.68 -9.11 7.64
C GLN A 5 -10.40 -9.59 8.33
N THR A 6 -10.54 -10.10 9.55
CA THR A 6 -9.42 -10.58 10.37
C THR A 6 -9.76 -11.94 10.96
N ALA A 7 -8.84 -12.89 10.87
CA ALA A 7 -8.98 -14.22 11.45
C ALA A 7 -7.74 -14.67 12.21
N LEU A 8 -7.94 -15.57 13.17
CA LEU A 8 -6.90 -16.28 13.89
C LEU A 8 -6.83 -17.73 13.38
N LEU A 9 -5.64 -18.23 13.09
CA LEU A 9 -5.38 -19.63 12.77
C LEU A 9 -4.49 -20.22 13.84
N LEU A 10 -4.94 -21.29 14.50
CA LEU A 10 -4.20 -22.02 15.52
C LEU A 10 -3.77 -23.37 14.92
N ILE A 11 -2.46 -23.56 14.72
CA ILE A 11 -1.87 -24.77 14.15
C ILE A 11 -1.22 -25.57 15.28
N THR A 12 -1.85 -26.66 15.74
CA THR A 12 -1.32 -27.46 16.86
C THR A 12 -0.32 -28.52 16.44
N ASN A 13 -0.39 -28.97 15.18
CA ASN A 13 0.53 -29.96 14.64
C ASN A 13 1.18 -29.42 13.36
N PRO A 14 2.27 -28.66 13.48
CA PRO A 14 2.85 -27.95 12.35
C PRO A 14 3.75 -28.86 11.50
N ILE A 15 3.23 -30.03 11.10
CA ILE A 15 3.93 -30.90 10.15
C ILE A 15 4.07 -30.13 8.85
N ARG A 16 5.31 -30.01 8.35
CA ARG A 16 5.67 -29.22 7.16
C ARG A 16 4.77 -29.53 5.96
N SER A 17 4.41 -30.81 5.75
CA SER A 17 3.53 -31.27 4.68
C SER A 17 2.07 -30.83 4.80
N ARG A 18 1.59 -30.53 6.01
CA ARG A 18 0.18 -30.21 6.28
C ARG A 18 -0.12 -28.71 6.20
N ILE A 19 0.89 -27.88 6.44
CA ILE A 19 0.78 -26.42 6.37
C ILE A 19 0.20 -25.94 5.02
N PRO A 20 0.62 -26.47 3.85
CA PRO A 20 0.03 -26.03 2.60
C PRO A 20 -1.45 -26.28 2.45
N PHE A 21 -1.92 -27.41 2.95
CA PHE A 21 -3.34 -27.76 2.99
C PHE A 21 -4.12 -26.85 3.95
N ILE A 22 -3.58 -26.61 5.15
CA ILE A 22 -4.21 -25.72 6.13
C ILE A 22 -4.37 -24.31 5.54
N LEU A 23 -3.30 -23.76 4.96
CA LEU A 23 -3.32 -22.42 4.37
C LEU A 23 -4.28 -22.34 3.17
N SER A 24 -4.31 -23.34 2.28
CA SER A 24 -5.23 -23.34 1.14
C SER A 24 -6.70 -23.43 1.57
N PHE A 25 -6.99 -24.04 2.71
CA PHE A 25 -8.33 -24.08 3.29
C PHE A 25 -8.73 -22.75 3.93
N VAL A 26 -7.83 -22.08 4.65
CA VAL A 26 -8.15 -20.89 5.45
C VAL A 26 -8.16 -19.60 4.63
N ILE A 27 -7.16 -19.43 3.75
CA ILE A 27 -6.94 -18.20 2.97
C ILE A 27 -8.19 -17.69 2.22
N PRO A 28 -9.00 -18.53 1.55
CA PRO A 28 -10.20 -18.06 0.82
C PRO A 28 -11.26 -17.37 1.68
N TYR A 29 -11.22 -17.57 3.01
CA TYR A 29 -12.19 -17.00 3.94
C TYR A 29 -11.72 -15.68 4.56
N VAL A 30 -10.51 -15.21 4.29
CA VAL A 30 -9.92 -14.06 4.99
C VAL A 30 -9.53 -12.97 4.00
N GLU A 31 -10.06 -11.77 4.18
CA GLU A 31 -9.87 -10.65 3.26
C GLU A 31 -8.61 -9.83 3.56
N ARG A 32 -8.32 -9.52 4.83
CA ARG A 32 -7.22 -8.60 5.19
C ARG A 32 -6.11 -9.24 5.97
N ASN A 33 -6.36 -9.76 7.17
CA ASN A 33 -5.30 -10.23 8.08
C ASN A 33 -5.58 -11.62 8.63
N LEU A 34 -4.56 -12.47 8.59
CA LEU A 34 -4.56 -13.79 9.22
C LEU A 34 -3.42 -13.83 10.24
N HIS A 35 -3.76 -13.93 11.52
CA HIS A 35 -2.77 -14.22 12.56
C HIS A 35 -2.65 -15.74 12.68
N ALA A 36 -1.51 -16.31 12.29
CA ALA A 36 -1.25 -17.74 12.38
C ALA A 36 -0.40 -18.04 13.61
N VAL A 37 -1.01 -18.55 14.67
CA VAL A 37 -0.31 -19.09 15.83
C VAL A 37 0.10 -20.51 15.54
N VAL A 38 1.41 -20.75 15.56
CA VAL A 38 1.98 -22.06 15.29
C VAL A 38 2.47 -22.66 16.60
N GLN A 39 1.91 -23.80 17.00
CA GLN A 39 2.28 -24.50 18.22
C GLN A 39 3.75 -24.90 18.17
N ASN A 40 4.47 -24.49 19.21
CA ASN A 40 5.76 -25.06 19.55
C ASN A 40 5.69 -25.70 20.94
N PRO A 41 5.81 -27.04 21.04
CA PRO A 41 5.69 -27.76 22.31
C PRO A 41 6.76 -27.36 23.36
N ASN A 42 7.88 -26.77 22.94
CA ASN A 42 8.98 -26.37 23.83
C ASN A 42 8.99 -24.87 24.18
N PHE A 43 7.96 -24.12 23.81
CA PHE A 43 7.79 -22.73 24.23
C PHE A 43 7.05 -22.69 25.59
N GLN A 44 7.59 -22.06 26.63
CA GLN A 44 6.85 -21.86 27.89
C GLN A 44 6.56 -20.37 28.07
N LEU A 45 5.28 -19.99 28.14
CA LEU A 45 4.84 -18.61 28.39
C LEU A 45 4.91 -18.23 29.87
N THR A 46 5.37 -19.13 30.74
CA THR A 46 5.43 -18.88 32.18
C THR A 46 6.61 -17.97 32.51
N SER A 47 6.25 -16.83 33.08
CA SER A 47 7.13 -15.80 33.62
C SER A 47 8.30 -16.40 34.43
N THR A 48 9.50 -15.89 34.18
CA THR A 48 10.70 -15.84 35.04
C THR A 48 11.85 -16.84 34.88
N SER A 49 11.82 -17.86 34.01
CA SER A 49 13.03 -18.67 33.76
C SER A 49 13.20 -19.04 32.29
N GLU A 50 14.12 -18.34 31.65
CA GLU A 50 14.46 -18.41 30.23
C GLU A 50 15.36 -19.61 29.93
N THR A 51 14.82 -20.62 29.26
CA THR A 51 15.58 -21.34 28.22
C THR A 51 14.77 -21.23 26.94
N PHE A 52 14.85 -20.05 26.33
CA PHE A 52 14.21 -19.81 25.05
C PHE A 52 15.00 -20.52 23.96
N PHE A 53 14.28 -21.41 23.27
CA PHE A 53 14.69 -22.16 22.08
C PHE A 53 15.86 -23.13 22.27
N ASP A 54 15.54 -24.42 22.18
CA ASP A 54 16.55 -25.40 21.78
C ASP A 54 17.07 -25.00 20.39
N ARG A 55 18.36 -24.61 20.33
CA ARG A 55 19.04 -24.12 19.13
C ARG A 55 18.91 -25.09 17.96
N GLU A 56 18.92 -26.38 18.27
CA GLU A 56 18.80 -27.43 17.29
C GLU A 56 17.41 -27.46 16.66
N GLN A 57 16.35 -27.24 17.46
CA GLN A 57 14.97 -27.23 16.98
C GLN A 57 14.59 -25.96 16.21
N GLN A 58 15.11 -24.79 16.61
CA GLN A 58 14.95 -23.55 15.82
C GLN A 58 15.42 -23.79 14.38
N GLN A 59 16.61 -24.34 14.24
CA GLN A 59 17.25 -24.58 12.95
C GLN A 59 16.56 -25.70 12.16
N LYS A 60 16.22 -26.82 12.81
CA LYS A 60 15.69 -28.01 12.13
C LYS A 60 14.19 -27.96 11.85
N CYS A 61 13.42 -27.22 12.65
CA CYS A 61 11.96 -27.28 12.59
C CYS A 61 11.31 -25.92 12.28
N ILE A 62 11.69 -24.86 13.00
CA ILE A 62 10.98 -23.57 12.92
C ILE A 62 11.33 -22.80 11.64
N ARG A 63 12.62 -22.58 11.37
CA ARG A 63 13.07 -21.81 10.19
C ARG A 63 12.59 -22.41 8.85
N PRO A 64 12.73 -23.74 8.62
CA PRO A 64 12.21 -24.38 7.39
C PRO A 64 10.71 -24.20 7.19
N MET A 65 9.97 -24.20 8.29
CA MET A 65 8.52 -24.07 8.32
C MET A 65 8.08 -22.63 8.04
N LEU A 66 8.74 -21.64 8.63
CA LEU A 66 8.47 -20.22 8.36
C LEU A 66 8.74 -19.87 6.91
N TYR A 67 9.88 -20.32 6.36
CA TYR A 67 10.22 -20.13 4.96
C TYR A 67 9.17 -20.77 4.05
N ALA A 68 8.75 -22.01 4.36
CA ALA A 68 7.69 -22.72 3.66
C ALA A 68 6.37 -21.94 3.62
N ILE A 69 5.91 -21.44 4.78
CA ILE A 69 4.70 -20.64 4.90
C ILE A 69 4.82 -19.38 4.04
N TYR A 70 5.87 -18.57 4.23
CA TYR A 70 6.02 -17.32 3.51
C TYR A 70 6.19 -17.52 1.99
N LYS A 71 6.87 -18.58 1.55
CA LYS A 71 6.98 -18.97 0.13
C LYS A 71 5.63 -19.33 -0.48
N GLN A 72 4.77 -20.02 0.26
CA GLN A 72 3.44 -20.30 -0.25
C GLN A 72 2.56 -19.05 -0.28
N LEU A 73 2.71 -18.16 0.70
CA LEU A 73 1.93 -16.93 0.78
C LEU A 73 2.31 -15.90 -0.29
N THR A 74 3.47 -16.01 -0.95
CA THR A 74 3.77 -15.16 -2.13
C THR A 74 2.92 -15.54 -3.35
N ALA A 75 2.27 -16.71 -3.35
CA ALA A 75 1.33 -17.12 -4.39
C ALA A 75 -0.07 -16.49 -4.24
N THR A 76 -0.39 -15.95 -3.07
CA THR A 76 -1.73 -15.50 -2.71
C THR A 76 -1.78 -13.99 -2.53
N LYS A 77 -2.71 -13.31 -3.20
CA LYS A 77 -2.85 -11.84 -3.12
C LYS A 77 -3.32 -11.35 -1.74
N ASN A 78 -4.14 -12.14 -1.04
CA ASN A 78 -4.66 -11.88 0.30
C ASN A 78 -4.88 -13.22 1.02
N PRO A 79 -4.94 -13.25 2.36
CA PRO A 79 -4.70 -12.15 3.31
C PRO A 79 -3.22 -11.90 3.62
N SER A 80 -2.92 -10.77 4.25
CA SER A 80 -1.65 -10.53 4.95
C SER A 80 -1.54 -11.50 6.13
N VAL A 81 -0.48 -12.32 6.19
CA VAL A 81 -0.32 -13.31 7.27
C VAL A 81 0.79 -12.90 8.22
N ASP A 82 0.48 -12.87 9.51
CA ASP A 82 1.43 -12.69 10.60
C ASP A 82 1.61 -14.02 11.32
N ILE A 83 2.83 -14.53 11.39
CA ILE A 83 3.11 -15.79 12.07
C ILE A 83 3.52 -15.48 13.51
N LEU A 84 2.77 -16.01 14.46
CA LEU A 84 2.99 -15.87 15.89
C LEU A 84 3.50 -17.21 16.44
N LEU A 85 4.65 -17.19 17.11
CA LEU A 85 5.21 -18.40 17.71
C LEU A 85 4.77 -18.48 19.17
N HIS A 86 3.84 -19.38 19.48
CA HIS A 86 3.38 -19.61 20.85
C HIS A 86 3.22 -21.10 21.16
N ASN A 87 3.21 -21.44 22.45
CA ASN A 87 2.77 -22.75 22.91
C ASN A 87 1.28 -22.73 23.15
N VAL A 88 0.54 -23.33 22.21
CA VAL A 88 -0.92 -23.44 22.26
C VAL A 88 -1.38 -24.21 23.50
N ASP A 89 -0.66 -25.24 23.95
CA ASP A 89 -1.02 -25.97 25.17
C ASP A 89 -0.83 -25.12 26.44
N SER A 90 0.20 -24.26 26.45
CA SER A 90 0.38 -23.28 27.53
C SER A 90 -0.73 -22.23 27.52
N ILE A 91 -1.18 -21.81 26.34
CA ILE A 91 -2.29 -20.87 26.18
C ILE A 91 -3.59 -21.48 26.73
N ILE A 92 -3.91 -22.72 26.33
CA ILE A 92 -5.11 -23.45 26.80
C ILE A 92 -5.13 -23.55 28.34
N LYS A 93 -3.96 -23.72 28.97
CA LYS A 93 -3.82 -23.84 30.44
C LYS A 93 -3.82 -22.49 31.16
N SER A 94 -3.58 -21.39 30.45
CA SER A 94 -3.54 -20.05 31.04
C SER A 94 -4.92 -19.40 31.04
N THR A 95 -5.22 -18.60 32.05
CA THR A 95 -6.46 -17.78 32.10
C THR A 95 -6.38 -16.50 31.28
N ASN A 96 -5.24 -16.23 30.63
CA ASN A 96 -5.01 -15.01 29.88
C ASN A 96 -5.20 -15.28 28.37
N PRO A 97 -6.11 -14.58 27.68
CA PRO A 97 -6.30 -14.75 26.25
C PRO A 97 -5.06 -14.31 25.46
N ILE A 98 -4.90 -14.89 24.26
CA ILE A 98 -3.86 -14.46 23.30
C ILE A 98 -4.08 -12.98 23.01
N ARG A 99 -3.07 -12.16 23.28
CA ARG A 99 -3.12 -10.73 22.93
C ARG A 99 -2.94 -10.60 21.42
N LEU A 100 -4.05 -10.40 20.73
CA LEU A 100 -4.06 -10.15 19.30
C LEU A 100 -4.05 -8.64 19.05
N PRO A 101 -3.35 -8.17 18.01
CA PRO A 101 -3.29 -6.74 17.68
C PRO A 101 -4.64 -6.20 17.18
N ARG A 102 -5.57 -7.08 16.77
CA ARG A 102 -6.92 -6.73 16.29
C ARG A 102 -7.95 -7.76 16.75
N ILE A 103 -9.20 -7.31 16.89
CA ILE A 103 -10.35 -8.20 17.12
C ILE A 103 -10.47 -9.13 15.90
N CYS A 104 -10.57 -10.43 16.14
CA CYS A 104 -10.74 -11.44 15.11
C CYS A 104 -12.22 -11.80 14.98
N GLU A 105 -12.71 -11.85 13.74
CA GLU A 105 -14.10 -12.22 13.42
C GLU A 105 -14.26 -13.75 13.34
N ALA A 106 -13.17 -14.47 13.11
CA ALA A 106 -13.15 -15.93 13.04
C ALA A 106 -11.88 -16.54 13.64
N VAL A 107 -12.03 -17.75 14.18
CA VAL A 107 -10.92 -18.62 14.60
C VAL A 107 -10.98 -19.92 13.81
N PHE A 108 -9.86 -20.28 13.18
CA PHE A 108 -9.60 -21.56 12.56
C PHE A 108 -8.67 -22.35 13.47
N ALA A 109 -9.08 -23.53 13.92
CA ALA A 109 -8.27 -24.35 14.80
C ALA A 109 -8.02 -25.73 14.17
N ASP A 110 -6.74 -26.06 14.02
CA ASP A 110 -6.30 -27.45 13.90
C ASP A 110 -6.34 -28.05 15.31
N CYS A 111 -7.26 -28.97 15.58
CA CYS A 111 -7.39 -29.62 16.89
C CYS A 111 -6.79 -31.03 16.91
N SER A 112 -6.04 -31.42 15.87
CA SER A 112 -5.52 -32.79 15.72
C SER A 112 -4.66 -33.28 16.89
N SER A 113 -3.91 -32.39 17.55
CA SER A 113 -2.92 -32.77 18.57
C SER A 113 -3.15 -32.17 19.96
N SER A 114 -4.14 -31.30 20.16
CA SER A 114 -4.40 -30.63 21.45
C SER A 114 -5.86 -30.80 21.92
N PRO A 115 -6.15 -31.85 22.72
CA PRO A 115 -7.47 -32.10 23.32
C PRO A 115 -7.81 -31.01 24.34
N GLY A 116 -8.53 -29.98 23.92
CA GLY A 116 -8.88 -28.82 24.76
C GLY A 116 -8.90 -27.51 24.00
N LEU A 117 -8.24 -27.45 22.83
CA LEU A 117 -8.20 -26.25 22.01
C LEU A 117 -9.59 -25.78 21.58
N TYR A 118 -10.46 -26.72 21.22
CA TYR A 118 -11.85 -26.42 20.85
C TYR A 118 -12.60 -25.68 21.97
N ASN A 119 -12.54 -26.21 23.20
CA ASN A 119 -13.22 -25.63 24.35
C ASN A 119 -12.61 -24.26 24.68
N TYR A 120 -11.27 -24.15 24.69
CA TYR A 120 -10.58 -22.87 24.88
C TYR A 120 -11.05 -21.81 23.88
N CYS A 121 -11.09 -22.14 22.59
CA CYS A 121 -11.51 -21.21 21.54
C CYS A 121 -12.98 -20.81 21.69
N ARG A 122 -13.84 -21.79 21.98
CA ARG A 122 -15.27 -21.57 22.20
C ARG A 122 -15.53 -20.66 23.40
N ASP A 123 -14.77 -20.81 24.48
CA ASP A 123 -15.05 -20.11 25.73
C ASP A 123 -14.41 -18.70 25.76
N HIS A 124 -13.24 -18.51 25.15
CA HIS A 124 -12.50 -17.23 25.21
C HIS A 124 -12.80 -16.24 24.08
N PHE A 125 -13.23 -16.71 22.91
CA PHE A 125 -13.44 -15.82 21.75
C PHE A 125 -14.91 -15.55 21.43
N ARG A 126 -15.84 -16.28 22.05
CA ARG A 126 -17.29 -16.11 21.84
C ARG A 126 -17.83 -14.79 22.40
N GLU A 127 -17.20 -14.22 23.42
CA GLU A 127 -17.58 -12.93 24.01
C GLU A 127 -17.04 -11.71 23.24
N LEU A 128 -16.12 -11.92 22.29
CA LEU A 128 -15.45 -10.84 21.58
C LEU A 128 -16.27 -10.23 20.43
N ASP A 129 -17.20 -10.99 19.84
CA ASP A 129 -18.11 -10.52 18.78
C ASP A 129 -19.38 -11.39 18.71
N GLN A 130 -20.56 -10.77 18.61
CA GLN A 130 -21.84 -11.47 18.39
C GLN A 130 -21.88 -12.28 17.08
N ASN A 131 -21.00 -11.92 16.14
CA ASN A 131 -20.89 -12.50 14.81
C ASN A 131 -19.69 -13.46 14.63
N PHE A 132 -19.03 -13.83 15.73
CA PHE A 132 -17.85 -14.69 15.80
C PHE A 132 -18.10 -16.10 15.25
N GLU A 133 -17.14 -16.63 14.47
CA GLU A 133 -17.21 -17.98 13.90
C GLU A 133 -15.97 -18.84 14.23
N LEU A 134 -16.18 -20.00 14.85
CA LEU A 134 -15.14 -21.00 15.13
C LEU A 134 -15.23 -22.14 14.11
N ARG A 135 -14.13 -22.42 13.40
CA ARG A 135 -14.02 -23.51 12.42
C ARG A 135 -12.91 -24.48 12.76
N ILE A 136 -13.21 -25.77 12.64
CA ILE A 136 -12.27 -26.85 12.89
C ILE A 136 -11.75 -27.41 11.59
N ILE A 137 -10.42 -27.52 11.49
CA ILE A 137 -9.75 -28.11 10.36
C ILE A 137 -9.67 -29.61 10.61
N ALA A 138 -10.55 -30.38 9.97
CA ALA A 138 -10.55 -31.83 10.07
C ALA A 138 -9.27 -32.44 9.45
N GLU A 139 -8.79 -33.54 10.03
CA GLU A 139 -7.81 -34.40 9.36
C GLU A 139 -8.49 -35.03 8.13
N LYS A 140 -7.95 -34.79 6.95
CA LYS A 140 -8.10 -35.73 5.84
C LYS A 140 -6.92 -36.68 5.91
N GLU A 141 -7.18 -37.98 5.90
CA GLU A 141 -6.17 -38.98 5.53
C GLU A 141 -5.55 -38.54 4.22
N THR A 142 -4.22 -38.46 4.18
CA THR A 142 -3.47 -38.26 2.94
C THR A 142 -3.66 -39.50 2.07
N THR A 143 -4.75 -39.56 1.32
CA THR A 143 -4.77 -40.38 0.11
C THR A 143 -3.82 -39.71 -0.87
N GLU A 144 -2.72 -40.39 -1.20
CA GLU A 144 -1.89 -40.08 -2.35
C GLU A 144 -2.81 -39.94 -3.57
N ASP A 145 -3.16 -38.71 -3.94
CA ASP A 145 -3.88 -38.41 -5.16
C ASP A 145 -2.84 -38.42 -6.29
N PRO A 146 -2.90 -39.36 -7.26
CA PRO A 146 -1.92 -39.43 -8.35
C PRO A 146 -1.99 -38.23 -9.30
N SER A 147 -2.96 -37.32 -9.11
CA SER A 147 -3.08 -36.07 -9.86
C SER A 147 -2.45 -34.85 -9.15
N ALA A 148 -1.80 -35.06 -8.00
CA ALA A 148 -1.12 -34.03 -7.20
C ALA A 148 0.24 -33.58 -7.77
N ASP A 149 0.34 -33.32 -9.07
CA ASP A 149 1.55 -32.78 -9.73
C ASP A 149 1.80 -31.28 -9.45
N LYS A 150 1.19 -30.70 -8.41
CA LYS A 150 1.35 -29.28 -8.04
C LYS A 150 1.42 -29.00 -6.54
N VAL A 151 1.73 -29.98 -5.70
CA VAL A 151 2.14 -29.68 -4.32
C VAL A 151 3.64 -29.38 -4.38
N PRO A 152 4.10 -28.14 -4.11
CA PRO A 152 5.52 -27.84 -4.15
C PRO A 152 6.23 -28.69 -3.09
N THR A 153 7.00 -29.67 -3.54
CA THR A 153 7.93 -30.42 -2.71
C THR A 153 8.90 -29.43 -2.08
N PHE A 154 9.02 -29.49 -0.77
CA PHE A 154 9.89 -28.61 -0.03
C PHE A 154 11.35 -28.97 -0.33
N ASP A 155 12.10 -28.08 -0.98
CA ASP A 155 13.55 -28.21 -1.13
C ASP A 155 14.20 -28.38 0.24
N ASN A 156 14.73 -29.59 0.50
CA ASN A 156 15.55 -29.87 1.67
C ASN A 156 16.96 -29.28 1.54
N ASP A 157 17.39 -28.92 0.33
CA ASP A 157 18.75 -28.45 0.05
C ASP A 157 18.99 -26.96 0.40
N LEU A 158 17.94 -26.13 0.50
CA LEU A 158 18.06 -24.69 0.79
C LEU A 158 18.45 -24.37 2.25
N LEU A 159 18.39 -25.36 3.16
CA LEU A 159 18.56 -25.17 4.61
C LEU A 159 19.86 -25.79 5.16
N ASN A 160 20.68 -26.38 4.29
CA ASN A 160 22.05 -26.80 4.62
C ASN A 160 23.05 -25.62 4.59
N THR A 161 22.57 -24.39 4.42
CA THR A 161 23.39 -23.18 4.50
C THR A 161 23.74 -22.89 5.97
N GLY A 162 24.96 -23.27 6.31
CA GLY A 162 25.42 -23.48 7.68
C GLY A 162 25.52 -22.23 8.55
N SER A 163 25.02 -22.36 9.78
CA SER A 163 25.59 -21.84 11.04
C SER A 163 24.49 -21.94 12.11
N THR A 164 24.72 -22.73 13.17
CA THR A 164 23.87 -22.83 14.37
C THR A 164 24.08 -21.66 15.34
N ARG A 165 24.67 -20.56 14.87
CA ARG A 165 25.07 -19.43 15.73
C ARG A 165 23.87 -18.53 16.00
N GLN A 166 23.46 -18.51 17.27
CA GLN A 166 22.73 -17.38 17.84
C GLN A 166 23.69 -16.24 18.12
N TYR A 167 23.14 -15.04 18.12
CA TYR A 167 23.86 -13.80 18.38
C TYR A 167 23.17 -13.08 19.54
N SER A 168 23.92 -12.40 20.41
CA SER A 168 23.28 -11.56 21.42
C SER A 168 22.62 -10.36 20.75
N ARG A 169 23.33 -9.73 19.80
CA ARG A 169 22.94 -8.44 19.20
C ARG A 169 23.12 -8.47 17.68
N GLY A 170 22.03 -8.18 16.96
CA GLY A 170 22.01 -8.15 15.50
C GLY A 170 21.63 -6.80 14.93
N VAL A 171 22.00 -6.56 13.67
CA VAL A 171 21.57 -5.40 12.87
C VAL A 171 21.01 -5.83 11.53
N LEU A 172 19.98 -5.14 11.06
CA LEU A 172 19.41 -5.29 9.74
C LEU A 172 18.92 -3.94 9.22
N GLY A 173 18.74 -3.83 7.91
CA GLY A 173 18.28 -2.60 7.27
C GLY A 173 17.34 -2.86 6.10
N GLY A 174 16.45 -1.92 5.83
CA GLY A 174 15.48 -2.03 4.74
C GLY A 174 14.52 -0.86 4.66
N THR A 175 13.70 -0.83 3.60
CA THR A 175 12.68 0.21 3.44
C THR A 175 11.53 0.02 4.44
N PHE A 176 11.13 -1.23 4.74
CA PHE A 176 10.05 -1.54 5.69
C PHE A 176 8.73 -0.77 5.45
N ASP A 177 8.51 -0.30 4.22
CA ASP A 177 7.23 0.27 3.79
C ASP A 177 6.22 -0.86 3.59
N ARG A 178 5.09 -0.78 4.29
CA ARG A 178 3.99 -1.77 4.27
C ARG A 178 4.50 -3.20 4.30
N LEU A 179 4.82 -3.70 5.50
CA LEU A 179 5.46 -5.00 5.74
C LEU A 179 4.86 -6.15 4.90
N HIS A 180 5.54 -6.49 3.80
CA HIS A 180 5.21 -7.64 2.95
C HIS A 180 5.93 -8.92 3.42
N ASN A 181 5.59 -10.08 2.85
CA ASN A 181 6.12 -11.38 3.28
C ASN A 181 7.66 -11.44 3.33
N GLY A 182 8.35 -10.81 2.39
CA GLY A 182 9.82 -10.65 2.44
C GLY A 182 10.34 -9.91 3.70
N HIS A 183 9.73 -8.79 4.09
CA HIS A 183 10.08 -8.10 5.35
C HIS A 183 9.73 -8.96 6.56
N LYS A 184 8.56 -9.60 6.55
CA LYS A 184 8.09 -10.45 7.65
C LYS A 184 9.03 -11.62 7.88
N LEU A 185 9.50 -12.28 6.81
CA LEU A 185 10.51 -13.33 6.90
C LEU A 185 11.82 -12.80 7.48
N LEU A 186 12.35 -11.68 6.95
CA LEU A 186 13.59 -11.06 7.45
C LEU A 186 13.50 -10.72 8.95
N LEU A 187 12.41 -10.09 9.38
CA LEU A 187 12.18 -9.70 10.77
C LEU A 187 11.98 -10.91 11.69
N THR A 188 11.24 -11.93 11.23
CA THR A 188 11.01 -13.16 12.01
C THR A 188 12.30 -13.94 12.21
N GLU A 189 13.07 -14.14 11.15
CA GLU A 189 14.39 -14.79 11.22
C GLU A 189 15.33 -14.00 12.14
N SER A 190 15.32 -12.67 12.06
CA SER A 190 16.14 -11.81 12.93
C SER A 190 15.77 -11.95 14.41
N ALA A 191 14.48 -12.00 14.72
CA ALA A 191 13.99 -12.18 16.09
C ALA A 191 14.34 -13.57 16.68
N LEU A 192 14.49 -14.58 15.81
CA LEU A 192 14.90 -15.94 16.20
C LEU A 192 16.42 -16.09 16.38
N LEU A 193 17.21 -15.33 15.63
CA LEU A 193 18.68 -15.38 15.66
C LEU A 193 19.29 -14.57 16.82
N CYS A 194 18.59 -13.53 17.29
CA CYS A 194 19.10 -12.58 18.28
C CYS A 194 18.41 -12.71 19.63
N ASP A 195 19.19 -12.73 20.72
CA ASP A 195 18.63 -12.98 22.07
C ASP A 195 18.38 -11.74 22.93
N GLU A 196 19.19 -10.69 22.78
CA GLU A 196 19.09 -9.48 23.61
C GLU A 196 18.50 -8.30 22.84
N LYS A 197 19.05 -8.02 21.65
CA LYS A 197 18.77 -6.78 20.92
C LYS A 197 18.84 -6.95 19.42
N ILE A 198 17.92 -6.30 18.71
CA ILE A 198 18.07 -6.04 17.27
C ILE A 198 18.03 -4.53 17.01
N VAL A 199 18.91 -4.09 16.11
CA VAL A 199 18.90 -2.74 15.56
C VAL A 199 18.35 -2.80 14.13
N VAL A 200 17.30 -2.03 13.85
CA VAL A 200 16.65 -2.00 12.54
C VAL A 200 16.81 -0.62 11.93
N GLY A 201 17.64 -0.52 10.90
CA GLY A 201 17.78 0.68 10.09
C GLY A 201 16.62 0.79 9.10
N VAL A 202 15.79 1.82 9.26
CA VAL A 202 14.64 2.08 8.37
C VAL A 202 15.02 3.16 7.38
N THR A 203 15.06 2.83 6.09
CA THR A 203 15.52 3.74 5.03
C THR A 203 14.71 5.04 5.06
N ASP A 204 15.38 6.16 5.21
CA ASP A 204 14.77 7.48 5.16
C ASP A 204 14.65 8.02 3.73
N ASP A 205 13.86 9.07 3.56
CA ASP A 205 13.58 9.72 2.28
C ASP A 205 14.87 10.10 1.56
N VAL A 206 15.94 10.49 2.27
CA VAL A 206 17.25 10.83 1.70
C VAL A 206 17.91 9.63 1.02
N MET A 207 17.89 8.45 1.62
CA MET A 207 18.48 7.23 1.03
C MET A 207 17.60 6.64 -0.08
N ILE A 208 16.27 6.81 0.03
CA ILE A 208 15.34 6.53 -1.06
C ILE A 208 15.63 7.46 -2.24
N GLN A 209 15.98 8.72 -1.97
CA GLN A 209 16.39 9.73 -2.94
C GLN A 209 17.81 9.52 -3.50
N ASN A 210 18.75 8.96 -2.75
CA ASN A 210 20.12 8.73 -3.23
C ASN A 210 20.23 7.52 -4.17
N LYS A 211 19.33 6.52 -4.06
CA LYS A 211 19.15 5.48 -5.08
C LYS A 211 18.65 6.03 -6.44
N ILE A 212 18.30 7.32 -6.53
CA ILE A 212 17.68 8.00 -7.69
C ILE A 212 18.72 8.60 -8.66
N THR A 213 19.97 8.13 -8.67
CA THR A 213 21.01 8.75 -9.51
C THR A 213 21.47 7.83 -10.64
N TYR A 214 20.59 7.49 -11.59
CA TYR A 214 20.88 7.34 -13.04
C TYR A 214 19.63 6.81 -13.78
N LEU A 215 19.33 7.35 -14.97
CA LEU A 215 18.36 6.88 -15.98
C LEU A 215 16.85 7.17 -15.74
N GLN A 216 16.07 7.11 -16.82
CA GLN A 216 14.62 7.39 -16.95
C GLN A 216 13.73 6.79 -15.83
N PHE A 217 14.24 5.83 -15.06
CA PHE A 217 13.67 5.27 -13.84
C PHE A 217 13.46 6.28 -12.68
N ILE A 218 14.10 7.46 -12.75
CA ILE A 218 14.09 8.51 -11.71
C ILE A 218 12.69 9.08 -11.44
N ALA A 219 11.92 9.30 -12.49
CA ALA A 219 10.57 9.85 -12.36
C ALA A 219 9.64 8.82 -11.71
N PHE A 220 9.74 7.56 -12.12
CA PHE A 220 8.98 6.45 -11.55
C PHE A 220 9.18 6.29 -10.03
N ILE A 221 10.42 6.34 -9.53
CA ILE A 221 10.69 6.22 -8.09
C ILE A 221 10.07 7.38 -7.31
N LYS A 222 9.99 8.59 -7.88
CA LYS A 222 9.43 9.76 -7.18
C LYS A 222 7.93 9.64 -6.90
N VAL A 223 7.12 9.16 -7.87
CA VAL A 223 5.69 8.92 -7.61
C VAL A 223 5.50 7.88 -6.52
N LEU A 224 6.35 6.84 -6.51
CA LEU A 224 6.28 5.82 -5.47
C LEU A 224 6.79 6.33 -4.11
N ALA A 225 7.82 7.16 -4.10
CA ALA A 225 8.34 7.79 -2.88
C ALA A 225 7.26 8.65 -2.22
N GLU A 226 6.47 9.39 -2.99
CA GLU A 226 5.35 10.20 -2.50
C GLU A 226 4.20 9.37 -1.88
N ILE A 227 4.16 8.04 -2.08
CA ILE A 227 3.18 7.13 -1.45
C ILE A 227 3.80 6.21 -0.39
N ILE A 228 5.05 6.44 0.02
CA ILE A 228 5.65 5.72 1.13
C ILE A 228 4.96 6.07 2.45
N GLU A 229 4.83 5.09 3.36
CA GLU A 229 4.40 5.39 4.73
C GLU A 229 5.43 6.30 5.43
N PRO A 230 4.97 7.25 6.27
CA PRO A 230 5.83 8.07 7.12
C PRO A 230 6.83 7.20 7.89
N ILE A 231 8.05 7.71 8.10
CA ILE A 231 9.13 6.93 8.72
C ILE A 231 8.76 6.45 10.12
N ASP A 232 8.09 7.29 10.91
CA ASP A 232 7.62 6.95 12.24
C ASP A 232 6.62 5.78 12.22
N ASP A 233 5.70 5.78 11.25
CA ASP A 233 4.73 4.69 11.07
C ASP A 233 5.45 3.39 10.68
N ARG A 234 6.41 3.45 9.76
CA ARG A 234 7.21 2.28 9.35
C ARG A 234 7.99 1.71 10.54
N MET A 235 8.65 2.56 11.33
CA MET A 235 9.39 2.15 12.53
C MET A 235 8.45 1.58 13.60
N SER A 236 7.28 2.18 13.80
CA SER A 236 6.24 1.68 14.70
C SER A 236 5.73 0.30 14.27
N ASN A 237 5.48 0.11 12.97
CA ASN A 237 5.07 -1.16 12.38
C ASN A 237 6.13 -2.26 12.57
N VAL A 238 7.41 -1.93 12.38
CA VAL A 238 8.52 -2.86 12.65
C VAL A 238 8.55 -3.28 14.12
N ARG A 239 8.53 -2.32 15.06
CA ARG A 239 8.53 -2.63 16.51
C ARG A 239 7.34 -3.49 16.90
N SER A 240 6.16 -3.13 16.42
CA SER A 240 4.92 -3.86 16.68
C SER A 240 5.01 -5.29 16.15
N PHE A 241 5.45 -5.48 14.90
CA PHE A 241 5.58 -6.80 14.29
C PHE A 241 6.61 -7.69 15.02
N VAL A 242 7.79 -7.16 15.37
CA VAL A 242 8.78 -7.94 16.12
C VAL A 242 8.29 -8.26 17.54
N GLY A 243 7.60 -7.32 18.19
CA GLY A 243 7.02 -7.53 19.52
C GLY A 243 5.97 -8.63 19.55
N LEU A 244 5.27 -8.88 18.43
CA LEU A 244 4.34 -10.00 18.27
C LEU A 244 5.07 -11.36 18.22
N ILE A 245 6.31 -11.38 17.74
CA ILE A 245 7.12 -12.61 17.63
C ILE A 245 7.88 -12.86 18.93
N ARG A 246 8.50 -11.81 19.48
CA ARG A 246 9.36 -11.88 20.66
C ARG A 246 9.25 -10.61 21.49
N SER A 247 8.38 -10.63 22.50
CA SER A 247 8.10 -9.47 23.35
C SER A 247 9.24 -9.07 24.31
N ASN A 248 10.16 -10.00 24.63
CA ASN A 248 11.32 -9.74 25.48
C ASN A 248 12.56 -9.25 24.69
N LEU A 249 12.52 -9.23 23.35
CA LEU A 249 13.62 -8.74 22.53
C LEU A 249 13.62 -7.21 22.49
N TYR A 250 14.75 -6.58 22.79
CA TYR A 250 14.87 -5.13 22.66
C TYR A 250 15.01 -4.72 21.18
N VAL A 251 14.05 -3.96 20.67
CA VAL A 251 14.02 -3.52 19.27
C VAL A 251 14.32 -2.02 19.20
N HIS A 252 15.51 -1.69 18.69
CA HIS A 252 15.89 -0.31 18.40
C HIS A 252 15.70 -0.04 16.91
N CYS A 253 14.78 0.85 16.54
CA CYS A 253 14.65 1.32 15.17
C CYS A 253 15.26 2.71 15.04
N GLU A 254 15.98 2.95 13.96
CA GLU A 254 16.59 4.24 13.64
C GLU A 254 16.42 4.57 12.15
N PRO A 255 16.12 5.83 11.78
CA PRO A 255 16.15 6.27 10.39
C PRO A 255 17.57 6.16 9.81
N ILE A 256 17.71 5.69 8.57
CA ILE A 256 19.01 5.61 7.90
C ILE A 256 19.03 6.43 6.60
N GLU A 257 19.99 7.35 6.52
CA GLU A 257 20.24 8.18 5.34
C GLU A 257 21.40 7.65 4.48
N ASP A 258 22.22 6.77 5.04
CA ASP A 258 23.31 6.10 4.37
C ASP A 258 23.25 4.56 4.53
N PRO A 259 23.80 3.77 3.59
CA PRO A 259 23.68 2.32 3.61
C PRO A 259 24.45 1.63 4.75
N CYS A 260 25.40 2.31 5.40
CA CYS A 260 26.28 1.71 6.41
C CYS A 260 25.88 2.04 7.85
N SER A 261 25.13 3.12 8.06
CA SER A 261 24.56 3.48 9.36
C SER A 261 23.30 2.67 9.67
N PRO A 262 23.02 2.35 10.96
CA PRO A 262 23.88 2.54 12.13
C PRO A 262 24.88 1.38 12.33
N SER A 263 24.89 0.41 11.40
CA SER A 263 25.68 -0.81 11.52
C SER A 263 27.20 -0.56 11.57
N ALA A 264 27.68 0.56 11.05
CA ALA A 264 29.09 0.94 11.03
C ALA A 264 29.54 1.82 12.22
N THR A 265 28.61 2.22 13.10
CA THR A 265 28.89 3.11 14.24
C THR A 265 28.62 2.44 15.58
N ILE A 266 27.66 1.52 15.65
CA ILE A 266 27.32 0.79 16.87
C ILE A 266 28.35 -0.33 17.12
N ALA A 267 29.12 -0.20 18.19
CA ALA A 267 30.22 -1.11 18.51
C ALA A 267 29.74 -2.49 19.03
N ASP A 268 28.66 -2.53 19.80
CA ASP A 268 28.16 -3.72 20.52
C ASP A 268 27.31 -4.67 19.65
N LEU A 269 27.55 -4.72 18.34
CA LEU A 269 26.85 -5.62 17.42
C LEU A 269 27.67 -6.89 17.15
N ASN A 270 26.99 -8.03 16.95
CA ASN A 270 27.64 -9.32 16.70
C ASN A 270 27.37 -9.87 15.30
N CYS A 271 26.20 -9.58 14.72
CA CYS A 271 25.85 -10.01 13.38
C CYS A 271 25.12 -8.94 12.58
N ILE A 272 25.21 -9.07 11.26
CA ILE A 272 24.39 -8.35 10.29
C ILE A 272 23.55 -9.37 9.52
N ILE A 273 22.26 -9.13 9.47
CA ILE A 273 21.27 -10.04 8.88
C ILE A 273 20.76 -9.41 7.60
N VAL A 274 20.93 -10.14 6.50
CA VAL A 274 20.63 -9.67 5.14
C VAL A 274 19.87 -10.73 4.38
N ILE A 275 19.15 -10.32 3.34
CA ILE A 275 18.68 -11.24 2.29
C ILE A 275 19.75 -11.36 1.19
N ASP A 276 19.66 -12.40 0.36
CA ASP A 276 20.60 -12.67 -0.75
C ASP A 276 20.95 -11.41 -1.55
N GLU A 277 19.94 -10.59 -1.90
CA GLU A 277 20.12 -9.36 -2.68
C GLU A 277 21.05 -8.34 -2.01
N THR A 278 21.01 -8.27 -0.68
CA THR A 278 21.71 -7.26 0.12
C THR A 278 23.04 -7.75 0.70
N GLN A 279 23.49 -8.96 0.32
CA GLN A 279 24.73 -9.55 0.83
C GLN A 279 25.96 -8.67 0.57
N GLN A 280 26.03 -8.01 -0.59
CA GLN A 280 27.12 -7.08 -0.90
C GLN A 280 27.18 -5.89 0.06
N GLY A 281 26.01 -5.42 0.52
CA GLY A 281 25.92 -4.34 1.52
C GLY A 281 26.55 -4.73 2.85
N ALA A 282 26.38 -5.98 3.30
CA ALA A 282 27.03 -6.46 4.52
C ALA A 282 28.56 -6.48 4.41
N SER A 283 29.11 -6.84 3.25
CA SER A 283 30.55 -6.75 2.99
C SER A 283 31.06 -5.32 3.06
N GLN A 284 30.30 -4.36 2.52
CA GLN A 284 30.63 -2.94 2.58
C GLN A 284 30.60 -2.42 4.03
N VAL A 285 29.57 -2.78 4.81
CA VAL A 285 29.49 -2.45 6.24
C VAL A 285 30.72 -2.95 6.99
N ASN A 286 31.12 -4.20 6.79
CA ASN A 286 32.28 -4.76 7.46
C ASN A 286 33.60 -4.07 7.08
N LYS A 287 33.72 -3.58 5.85
CA LYS A 287 34.85 -2.75 5.43
C LYS A 287 34.88 -1.43 6.19
N VAL A 288 33.76 -0.71 6.23
CA VAL A 288 33.66 0.58 6.95
C VAL A 288 33.86 0.39 8.46
N ARG A 289 33.37 -0.72 9.04
CA ARG A 289 33.62 -1.07 10.44
C ARG A 289 35.11 -1.23 10.75
N GLN A 290 35.86 -1.92 9.89
CA GLN A 290 37.31 -2.05 10.03
C GLN A 290 38.02 -0.71 9.95
N GLU A 291 37.63 0.15 8.99
CA GLU A 291 38.15 1.51 8.84
C GLU A 291 37.89 2.35 10.11
N ASN A 292 36.76 2.13 10.79
CA ASN A 292 36.39 2.77 12.05
C ASN A 292 36.97 2.07 13.31
N GLY A 293 37.80 1.04 13.16
CA GLY A 293 38.39 0.30 14.30
C GLY A 293 37.42 -0.61 15.06
N LEU A 294 36.28 -0.97 14.45
CA LEU A 294 35.28 -1.87 15.03
C LEU A 294 35.48 -3.33 14.58
N SER A 295 34.99 -4.26 15.40
CA SER A 295 34.96 -5.68 15.06
C SER A 295 34.03 -5.95 13.86
N GLN A 296 34.41 -6.89 13.00
CA GLN A 296 33.52 -7.31 11.91
C GLN A 296 32.30 -8.07 12.45
N LEU A 297 31.16 -7.87 11.78
CA LEU A 297 29.92 -8.57 12.04
C LEU A 297 29.90 -9.90 11.30
N ALA A 298 29.40 -10.95 11.96
CA ALA A 298 29.06 -12.17 11.27
C ALA A 298 27.91 -11.90 10.30
N VAL A 299 28.08 -12.27 9.04
CA VAL A 299 27.05 -12.05 8.00
C VAL A 299 26.12 -13.26 7.97
N HIS A 300 24.84 -13.04 8.25
CA HIS A 300 23.81 -14.06 8.16
C HIS A 300 22.89 -13.78 6.97
N VAL A 301 22.86 -14.68 6.00
CA VAL A 301 22.08 -14.50 4.76
C VAL A 301 20.82 -15.34 4.81
N ILE A 302 19.67 -14.70 4.57
CA ILE A 302 18.37 -15.35 4.46
C ILE A 302 18.06 -15.54 2.97
N PRO A 303 17.72 -16.78 2.55
CA PRO A 303 17.36 -17.04 1.17
C PRO A 303 16.16 -16.20 0.72
N MET A 304 16.25 -15.66 -0.50
CA MET A 304 15.15 -14.89 -1.08
C MET A 304 13.91 -15.78 -1.31
N VAL A 305 12.73 -15.18 -1.13
CA VAL A 305 11.46 -15.79 -1.54
C VAL A 305 11.05 -15.18 -2.89
N PRO A 306 11.01 -15.96 -3.98
CA PRO A 306 10.59 -15.44 -5.28
C PRO A 306 9.11 -15.04 -5.28
N ALA A 307 8.76 -14.00 -6.04
CA ALA A 307 7.36 -13.70 -6.32
C ALA A 307 6.81 -14.70 -7.35
N ASN A 308 5.57 -15.14 -7.20
CA ASN A 308 4.99 -16.09 -8.14
C ASN A 308 4.72 -15.42 -9.51
N ASN A 309 5.21 -16.07 -10.57
CA ASN A 309 5.13 -15.60 -11.96
C ASN A 309 3.67 -15.52 -12.45
N ASN A 310 3.11 -14.31 -12.48
CA ASN A 310 2.01 -13.93 -13.37
C ASN A 310 2.03 -12.44 -13.77
N ASN A 311 3.05 -11.68 -13.34
CA ASN A 311 3.18 -10.28 -13.72
C ASN A 311 3.94 -10.18 -15.05
N GLN A 312 3.25 -9.69 -16.09
CA GLN A 312 3.81 -9.41 -17.43
C GLN A 312 4.91 -8.31 -17.43
N ASP A 313 5.26 -7.76 -16.28
CA ASP A 313 6.21 -6.64 -16.12
C ASP A 313 7.67 -7.08 -15.85
N GLY A 314 7.97 -8.39 -15.88
CA GLY A 314 9.36 -8.90 -15.81
C GLY A 314 10.06 -8.75 -14.45
N ASP A 315 9.38 -8.22 -13.43
CA ASP A 315 9.92 -8.01 -12.08
C ASP A 315 9.44 -9.14 -11.15
N ASN A 316 10.20 -10.24 -11.09
CA ASN A 316 9.90 -11.44 -10.27
C ASN A 316 10.17 -11.23 -8.76
N LYS A 317 10.22 -9.97 -8.32
CA LYS A 317 10.65 -9.58 -6.99
C LYS A 317 9.49 -9.07 -6.13
N LEU A 318 9.32 -9.67 -4.96
CA LEU A 318 8.47 -9.13 -3.90
C LEU A 318 9.24 -8.03 -3.17
N SER A 319 8.89 -6.77 -3.43
CA SER A 319 9.52 -5.59 -2.81
C SER A 319 8.50 -4.49 -2.49
N SER A 320 8.81 -3.59 -1.55
CA SER A 320 7.98 -2.38 -1.31
C SER A 320 7.75 -1.56 -2.58
N THR A 321 8.70 -1.55 -3.52
CA THR A 321 8.52 -0.85 -4.81
C THR A 321 7.48 -1.54 -5.68
N SER A 322 7.53 -2.87 -5.77
CA SER A 322 6.53 -3.67 -6.51
C SER A 322 5.13 -3.51 -5.90
N LEU A 323 5.02 -3.53 -4.57
CA LEU A 323 3.75 -3.33 -3.88
C LEU A 323 3.15 -1.94 -4.16
N ARG A 324 3.97 -0.89 -4.08
CA ARG A 324 3.54 0.47 -4.41
C ARG A 324 3.09 0.63 -5.87
N ARG A 325 3.67 -0.12 -6.83
CA ARG A 325 3.20 -0.15 -8.24
C ARG A 325 1.79 -0.73 -8.37
N GLU A 326 1.48 -1.76 -7.57
CA GLU A 326 0.15 -2.35 -7.57
C GLU A 326 -0.89 -1.37 -7.02
N MET A 327 -0.51 -0.59 -5.99
CA MET A 327 -1.35 0.44 -5.37
C MET A 327 -1.74 1.59 -6.31
N LEU A 328 -0.97 1.87 -7.37
CA LEU A 328 -1.31 2.88 -8.40
C LEU A 328 -2.54 2.50 -9.28
N SER A 329 -3.34 1.54 -8.84
CA SER A 329 -4.64 1.15 -9.40
C SER A 329 -5.64 0.62 -8.37
N ILE A 330 -5.28 0.63 -7.07
CA ILE A 330 -6.10 0.06 -6.00
C ILE A 330 -6.62 1.21 -5.14
N PHE A 331 -7.86 1.08 -4.66
CA PHE A 331 -8.48 2.03 -3.74
C PHE A 331 -7.59 2.28 -2.52
N LEU A 332 -7.06 3.50 -2.39
CA LEU A 332 -6.37 3.99 -1.19
C LEU A 332 -7.34 4.22 -0.04
N LYS A 333 -8.60 4.53 -0.36
CA LYS A 333 -9.73 4.61 0.57
C LYS A 333 -10.89 3.81 -0.01
N PRO A 334 -11.57 2.96 0.78
CA PRO A 334 -12.66 2.15 0.26
C PRO A 334 -13.75 3.01 -0.37
N PRO A 335 -14.37 2.56 -1.47
CA PRO A 335 -15.47 3.25 -2.13
C PRO A 335 -16.62 3.46 -1.15
N LYS A 336 -17.13 4.70 -1.07
CA LYS A 336 -18.30 5.00 -0.23
C LYS A 336 -19.54 4.53 -0.98
N LYS A 337 -20.25 3.52 -0.46
CA LYS A 337 -21.55 3.14 -1.02
C LYS A 337 -22.46 4.38 -1.10
N PRO A 338 -23.13 4.62 -2.24
CA PRO A 338 -24.06 5.73 -2.35
C PRO A 338 -25.16 5.56 -1.29
N ALA A 339 -25.42 6.61 -0.50
CA ALA A 339 -26.39 6.59 0.58
C ALA A 339 -27.83 6.31 0.08
N GLU A 340 -28.10 6.61 -1.19
CA GLU A 340 -29.38 6.42 -1.85
C GLU A 340 -29.15 5.73 -3.21
N SER A 341 -29.93 4.69 -3.53
CA SER A 341 -29.84 3.97 -4.81
C SER A 341 -30.31 4.80 -6.02
N ASN A 342 -30.79 6.02 -5.80
CA ASN A 342 -31.45 6.87 -6.80
C ASN A 342 -30.62 8.11 -7.19
N ARG A 343 -29.29 8.04 -7.07
CA ARG A 343 -28.36 9.09 -7.53
C ARG A 343 -27.21 8.46 -8.32
N PRO A 344 -26.59 9.19 -9.27
CA PRO A 344 -25.40 8.68 -9.96
C PRO A 344 -24.21 8.64 -8.98
N TYR A 345 -23.26 7.74 -9.27
CA TYR A 345 -21.97 7.73 -8.60
C TYR A 345 -21.04 8.77 -9.27
N VAL A 346 -20.62 9.78 -8.53
CA VAL A 346 -19.81 10.88 -9.04
C VAL A 346 -18.36 10.75 -8.60
N ILE A 347 -17.45 10.70 -9.56
CA ILE A 347 -16.01 10.63 -9.35
C ILE A 347 -15.38 11.96 -9.72
N GLY A 348 -14.74 12.62 -8.78
CA GLY A 348 -13.90 13.79 -9.04
C GLY A 348 -12.56 13.35 -9.63
N LEU A 349 -12.35 13.57 -10.93
CA LEU A 349 -11.06 13.33 -11.58
C LEU A 349 -10.26 14.64 -11.57
N THR A 350 -9.13 14.63 -10.88
CA THR A 350 -8.23 15.78 -10.75
C THR A 350 -6.77 15.38 -10.96
N GLY A 351 -5.87 16.35 -11.03
CA GLY A 351 -4.45 16.10 -11.25
C GLY A 351 -3.67 17.38 -11.52
N GLY A 352 -2.36 17.34 -11.29
CA GLY A 352 -1.47 18.46 -11.59
C GLY A 352 -1.38 18.76 -13.09
N ILE A 353 -0.73 19.87 -13.45
CA ILE A 353 -0.50 20.24 -14.84
C ILE A 353 0.19 19.10 -15.63
N ASP A 354 -0.32 18.83 -16.83
CA ASP A 354 0.14 17.76 -17.74
C ASP A 354 0.22 16.34 -17.16
N SER A 355 -0.50 16.07 -16.07
CA SER A 355 -0.65 14.76 -15.45
C SER A 355 -1.39 13.71 -16.28
N GLY A 356 -1.87 14.04 -17.48
CA GLY A 356 -2.57 13.08 -18.35
C GLY A 356 -4.05 12.83 -17.99
N LYS A 357 -4.64 13.68 -17.13
CA LYS A 357 -6.05 13.66 -16.74
C LYS A 357 -7.03 13.42 -17.91
N SER A 358 -6.86 14.14 -19.01
CA SER A 358 -7.73 14.02 -20.19
C SER A 358 -7.63 12.67 -20.90
N SER A 359 -6.51 11.95 -20.79
CA SER A 359 -6.37 10.59 -21.33
C SER A 359 -7.17 9.59 -20.49
N ILE A 360 -7.09 9.72 -19.16
CA ILE A 360 -7.87 8.91 -18.20
C ILE A 360 -9.38 9.15 -18.40
N ALA A 361 -9.80 10.43 -18.48
CA ALA A 361 -11.21 10.79 -18.69
C ALA A 361 -11.77 10.15 -19.96
N ARG A 362 -11.02 10.19 -21.06
CA ARG A 362 -11.41 9.58 -22.35
C ARG A 362 -11.52 8.06 -22.27
N ARG A 363 -10.68 7.39 -21.47
CA ARG A 363 -10.82 5.95 -21.24
C ARG A 363 -12.07 5.63 -20.46
N LEU A 364 -12.33 6.35 -19.38
CA LEU A 364 -13.53 6.16 -18.55
C LEU A 364 -14.81 6.40 -19.35
N GLU A 365 -14.82 7.39 -20.23
CA GLU A 365 -15.92 7.64 -21.16
C GLU A 365 -16.19 6.42 -22.06
N LYS A 366 -15.13 5.83 -22.66
CA LYS A 366 -15.24 4.61 -23.47
C LYS A 366 -15.72 3.39 -22.67
N LEU A 367 -15.45 3.35 -21.37
CA LEU A 367 -15.91 2.30 -20.47
C LEU A 367 -17.36 2.50 -19.99
N GLY A 368 -18.01 3.60 -20.40
CA GLY A 368 -19.43 3.86 -20.17
C GLY A 368 -19.75 4.99 -19.20
N ALA A 369 -18.74 5.62 -18.58
CA ALA A 369 -18.95 6.78 -17.73
C ALA A 369 -19.40 8.00 -18.56
N ALA A 370 -20.22 8.88 -17.97
CA ALA A 370 -20.38 10.22 -18.53
C ALA A 370 -19.26 11.13 -18.01
N VAL A 371 -18.71 12.01 -18.84
CA VAL A 371 -17.66 12.94 -18.43
C VAL A 371 -18.18 14.37 -18.49
N ILE A 372 -18.06 15.09 -17.39
CA ILE A 372 -18.31 16.52 -17.28
C ILE A 372 -16.96 17.22 -17.14
N ASN A 373 -16.56 17.98 -18.15
CA ASN A 373 -15.34 18.78 -18.08
C ASN A 373 -15.65 20.16 -17.46
N CYS A 374 -15.26 20.35 -16.20
CA CYS A 374 -15.53 21.56 -15.44
C CYS A 374 -14.77 22.78 -15.98
N ASP A 375 -13.59 22.57 -16.58
CA ASP A 375 -12.81 23.66 -17.19
C ASP A 375 -13.57 24.26 -18.40
N LYS A 376 -14.22 23.42 -19.20
CA LYS A 376 -15.10 23.83 -20.30
C LYS A 376 -16.39 24.48 -19.80
N LEU A 377 -17.03 23.90 -18.79
CA LEU A 377 -18.22 24.48 -18.15
C LEU A 377 -17.95 25.86 -17.56
N GLY A 378 -16.74 26.10 -17.03
CA GLY A 378 -16.30 27.41 -16.58
C GLY A 378 -16.53 28.50 -17.62
N HIS A 379 -16.21 28.23 -18.88
CA HIS A 379 -16.44 29.18 -19.98
C HIS A 379 -17.92 29.44 -20.26
N GLU A 380 -18.80 28.51 -19.87
CA GLU A 380 -20.24 28.66 -20.06
C GLU A 380 -20.89 29.51 -18.98
N THR A 381 -20.30 29.53 -17.76
CA THR A 381 -20.86 30.27 -16.63
C THR A 381 -21.01 31.77 -16.88
N TYR A 382 -20.10 32.35 -17.67
CA TYR A 382 -20.05 33.78 -17.96
C TYR A 382 -20.33 34.09 -19.45
N LYS A 383 -21.18 33.29 -20.10
CA LYS A 383 -21.75 33.68 -21.40
C LYS A 383 -22.49 35.02 -21.27
N VAL A 384 -22.62 35.72 -22.40
CA VAL A 384 -23.29 37.03 -22.47
C VAL A 384 -24.65 36.96 -21.78
N ASP A 385 -24.98 38.02 -21.04
CA ASP A 385 -26.22 38.22 -20.26
C ASP A 385 -26.44 37.34 -19.02
N THR A 386 -25.51 36.44 -18.69
CA THR A 386 -25.53 35.71 -17.41
C THR A 386 -25.22 36.64 -16.23
N ASP A 387 -25.66 36.28 -15.02
CA ASP A 387 -25.35 37.06 -13.82
C ASP A 387 -23.86 37.02 -13.46
N VAL A 388 -23.17 35.93 -13.78
CA VAL A 388 -21.72 35.80 -13.61
C VAL A 388 -21.00 36.76 -14.56
N TYR A 389 -21.45 36.86 -15.82
CA TYR A 389 -20.90 37.81 -16.79
C TYR A 389 -20.97 39.25 -16.29
N LYS A 390 -22.12 39.68 -15.74
CA LYS A 390 -22.29 41.02 -15.16
C LYS A 390 -21.34 41.24 -13.98
N LYS A 391 -21.27 40.30 -13.02
CA LYS A 391 -20.38 40.38 -11.86
C LYS A 391 -18.90 40.47 -12.25
N ILE A 392 -18.49 39.75 -13.30
CA ILE A 392 -17.11 39.80 -13.79
C ILE A 392 -16.81 41.20 -14.37
N ILE A 393 -17.72 41.79 -15.15
CA ILE A 393 -17.54 43.15 -15.68
C ILE A 393 -17.51 44.19 -14.56
N GLU A 394 -18.41 44.09 -13.58
CA GLU A 394 -18.43 44.98 -12.42
C GLU A 394 -17.11 44.94 -11.64
N THR A 395 -16.47 43.76 -11.57
CA THR A 395 -15.24 43.56 -10.80
C THR A 395 -14.00 43.96 -11.57
N PHE A 396 -13.93 43.66 -12.86
CA PHE A 396 -12.71 43.74 -13.67
C PHE A 396 -12.77 44.80 -14.79
N GLY A 397 -13.88 45.52 -14.91
CA GLY A 397 -14.11 46.61 -15.85
C GLY A 397 -14.56 46.15 -17.24
N GLU A 398 -15.11 47.07 -18.04
CA GLU A 398 -15.63 46.79 -19.39
C GLU A 398 -14.53 46.51 -20.42
N GLU A 399 -13.28 46.84 -20.14
CA GLU A 399 -12.14 46.62 -21.03
C GLU A 399 -11.85 45.14 -21.32
N ILE A 400 -12.41 44.22 -20.54
CA ILE A 400 -12.31 42.78 -20.79
C ILE A 400 -13.39 42.28 -21.75
N VAL A 401 -14.32 43.13 -22.17
CA VAL A 401 -15.43 42.75 -23.06
C VAL A 401 -15.01 43.02 -24.50
N ASN A 402 -15.17 42.01 -25.36
CA ASN A 402 -14.92 42.16 -26.78
C ASN A 402 -15.96 43.13 -27.38
N PRO A 403 -15.53 44.18 -28.09
CA PRO A 403 -16.43 45.21 -28.61
C PRO A 403 -17.37 44.71 -29.72
N THR A 404 -17.11 43.55 -30.32
CA THR A 404 -17.84 43.04 -31.48
C THR A 404 -18.94 42.06 -31.09
N ASP A 405 -18.62 41.07 -30.25
CA ASP A 405 -19.54 39.99 -29.86
C ASP A 405 -19.97 40.06 -28.38
N ARG A 406 -19.48 41.04 -27.64
CA ARG A 406 -19.71 41.24 -26.19
C ARG A 406 -19.25 40.07 -25.33
N SER A 407 -18.48 39.13 -25.85
CA SER A 407 -17.92 38.03 -25.05
C SER A 407 -16.75 38.53 -24.18
N ILE A 408 -16.45 37.81 -23.10
CA ILE A 408 -15.26 38.11 -22.28
C ILE A 408 -13.98 37.70 -23.04
N ASP A 409 -13.09 38.66 -23.28
CA ASP A 409 -11.73 38.44 -23.76
C ASP A 409 -10.88 37.83 -22.64
N ARG A 410 -10.70 36.50 -22.74
CA ARG A 410 -9.95 35.71 -21.77
C ARG A 410 -8.46 36.02 -21.76
N LYS A 411 -7.89 36.56 -22.85
CA LYS A 411 -6.48 36.96 -22.86
C LYS A 411 -6.29 38.21 -22.01
N ILE A 412 -7.19 39.19 -22.15
CA ILE A 412 -7.15 40.42 -21.35
C ILE A 412 -7.46 40.10 -19.89
N LEU A 413 -8.55 39.37 -19.61
CA LEU A 413 -8.89 38.96 -18.24
C LEU A 413 -7.77 38.13 -17.60
N GLY A 414 -7.21 37.16 -18.34
CA GLY A 414 -6.08 36.34 -17.91
C GLY A 414 -4.85 37.18 -17.56
N GLY A 415 -4.52 38.17 -18.39
CA GLY A 415 -3.42 39.11 -18.13
C GLY A 415 -3.57 39.87 -16.81
N LYS A 416 -4.81 40.23 -16.42
CA LYS A 416 -5.10 40.88 -15.15
C LYS A 416 -5.02 39.92 -13.95
N VAL A 417 -5.68 38.78 -14.04
CA VAL A 417 -5.84 37.89 -12.88
C VAL A 417 -4.61 37.04 -12.60
N PHE A 418 -3.83 36.65 -13.62
CA PHE A 418 -2.63 35.82 -13.39
C PHE A 418 -1.41 36.61 -12.88
N GLN A 419 -1.50 37.93 -12.81
CA GLN A 419 -0.46 38.80 -12.24
C GLN A 419 -0.70 39.14 -10.76
N SER A 420 -1.90 38.89 -10.24
CA SER A 420 -2.28 39.23 -8.86
C SER A 420 -3.07 38.09 -8.22
N SER A 421 -2.58 37.57 -7.09
CA SER A 421 -3.27 36.55 -6.31
C SER A 421 -4.66 37.01 -5.84
N ASP A 422 -4.80 38.30 -5.53
CA ASP A 422 -6.06 38.88 -5.04
C ASP A 422 -7.10 38.97 -6.16
N GLU A 423 -6.67 39.35 -7.37
CA GLU A 423 -7.54 39.40 -8.54
C GLU A 423 -7.95 38.00 -9.00
N LEU A 424 -7.03 37.02 -8.95
CA LEU A 424 -7.37 35.62 -9.19
C LEU A 424 -8.39 35.11 -8.19
N LYS A 425 -8.24 35.48 -6.90
CA LYS A 425 -9.20 35.10 -5.87
C LYS A 425 -10.59 35.68 -6.14
N LYS A 426 -10.69 36.96 -6.49
CA LYS A 426 -11.98 37.59 -6.85
C LYS A 426 -12.67 36.86 -8.01
N LEU A 427 -11.93 36.53 -9.06
CA LEU A 427 -12.48 35.80 -10.21
C LEU A 427 -12.96 34.41 -9.80
N THR A 428 -12.15 33.68 -9.04
CA THR A 428 -12.46 32.31 -8.62
C THR A 428 -13.64 32.25 -7.64
N ASP A 429 -13.75 33.19 -6.70
CA ASP A 429 -14.91 33.32 -5.80
C ASP A 429 -16.24 33.50 -6.59
N ILE A 430 -16.20 34.26 -7.69
CA ILE A 430 -17.36 34.47 -8.57
C ILE A 430 -17.66 33.22 -9.40
N VAL A 431 -16.64 32.67 -10.07
CA VAL A 431 -16.82 31.65 -11.10
C VAL A 431 -17.01 30.24 -10.53
N TRP A 432 -16.30 29.87 -9.46
CA TRP A 432 -16.34 28.49 -8.94
C TRP A 432 -17.71 28.09 -8.41
N SER A 433 -18.40 29.00 -7.74
CA SER A 433 -19.78 28.75 -7.28
C SER A 433 -20.72 28.48 -8.46
N ALA A 434 -20.63 29.27 -9.52
CA ALA A 434 -21.42 29.08 -10.72
C ALA A 434 -21.09 27.78 -11.48
N ILE A 435 -19.80 27.39 -11.55
CA ILE A 435 -19.40 26.11 -12.14
C ILE A 435 -20.05 24.96 -11.38
N LEU A 436 -20.01 25.00 -10.06
CA LEU A 436 -20.56 23.93 -9.23
C LEU A 436 -22.07 23.78 -9.45
N THR A 437 -22.82 24.89 -9.51
CA THR A 437 -24.26 24.88 -9.83
C THR A 437 -24.53 24.24 -11.20
N LEU A 438 -23.88 24.71 -12.26
CA LEU A 438 -24.05 24.12 -13.60
C LEU A 438 -23.65 22.64 -13.65
N THR A 439 -22.63 22.26 -12.86
CA THR A 439 -22.19 20.88 -12.78
C THR A 439 -23.25 20.00 -12.12
N GLN A 440 -23.92 20.47 -11.07
CA GLN A 440 -25.02 19.76 -10.42
C GLN A 440 -26.22 19.58 -11.36
N GLU A 441 -26.60 20.63 -12.09
CA GLU A 441 -27.65 20.55 -13.11
C GLU A 441 -27.31 19.52 -14.20
N ARG A 442 -26.05 19.52 -14.67
CA ARG A 442 -25.59 18.57 -15.69
C ARG A 442 -25.54 17.13 -15.17
N ILE A 443 -25.18 16.93 -13.90
CA ILE A 443 -25.23 15.64 -13.22
C ILE A 443 -26.65 15.10 -13.21
N GLU A 444 -27.63 15.91 -12.81
CA GLU A 444 -29.05 15.51 -12.79
C GLU A 444 -29.58 15.18 -14.17
N GLN A 445 -29.21 15.97 -15.19
CA GLN A 445 -29.58 15.69 -16.57
C GLN A 445 -29.05 14.34 -17.04
N LEU A 446 -27.74 14.10 -16.87
CA LEU A 446 -27.10 12.84 -17.28
C LEU A 446 -27.69 11.64 -16.53
N PHE A 447 -28.06 11.83 -15.27
CA PHE A 447 -28.73 10.79 -14.49
C PHE A 447 -30.11 10.45 -15.06
N LYS A 448 -30.92 11.45 -15.46
CA LYS A 448 -32.20 11.24 -16.15
C LYS A 448 -32.02 10.54 -17.50
N GLU A 449 -30.88 10.75 -18.16
CA GLU A 449 -30.47 10.04 -19.39
C GLU A 449 -29.95 8.60 -19.12
N GLY A 450 -30.01 8.13 -17.87
CA GLY A 450 -29.66 6.75 -17.47
C GLY A 450 -28.20 6.54 -17.11
N LYS A 451 -27.37 7.61 -17.04
CA LYS A 451 -25.96 7.50 -16.66
C LYS A 451 -25.83 7.22 -15.17
N ARG A 452 -25.16 6.11 -14.84
CA ARG A 452 -24.98 5.65 -13.45
C ARG A 452 -23.67 6.09 -12.82
N VAL A 453 -22.64 6.33 -13.62
CA VAL A 453 -21.33 6.81 -13.17
C VAL A 453 -20.96 8.05 -13.97
N ILE A 454 -20.57 9.11 -13.26
CA ILE A 454 -20.23 10.41 -13.82
C ILE A 454 -18.85 10.82 -13.34
N ILE A 455 -17.98 11.22 -14.26
CA ILE A 455 -16.65 11.76 -13.99
C ILE A 455 -16.74 13.29 -14.05
N LEU A 456 -16.47 13.93 -12.92
CA LEU A 456 -16.31 15.35 -12.79
C LEU A 456 -14.83 15.69 -13.01
N ASP A 457 -14.49 16.06 -14.24
CA ASP A 457 -13.14 16.34 -14.68
C ASP A 457 -12.77 17.80 -14.38
N ALA A 458 -12.09 18.02 -13.25
CA ALA A 458 -11.77 19.36 -12.71
C ALA A 458 -10.32 19.45 -12.22
N ALA A 459 -9.53 20.36 -12.83
CA ALA A 459 -8.15 20.60 -12.42
C ALA A 459 -8.04 21.17 -11.00
N VAL A 460 -9.01 22.01 -10.60
CA VAL A 460 -9.05 22.75 -9.33
C VAL A 460 -9.98 22.11 -8.28
N LEU A 461 -10.30 20.82 -8.41
CA LEU A 461 -11.31 20.15 -7.57
C LEU A 461 -11.05 20.30 -6.06
N ILE A 462 -9.77 20.20 -5.66
CA ILE A 462 -9.37 20.26 -4.25
C ILE A 462 -9.24 21.72 -3.81
N GLU A 463 -8.59 22.54 -4.64
CA GLU A 463 -8.38 23.97 -4.42
C GLU A 463 -9.71 24.74 -4.28
N ALA A 464 -10.72 24.35 -5.06
CA ALA A 464 -12.08 24.90 -5.01
C ALA A 464 -12.97 24.25 -3.94
N GLN A 465 -12.44 23.33 -3.13
CA GLN A 465 -13.14 22.64 -2.05
C GLN A 465 -14.40 21.87 -2.51
N TRP A 466 -14.40 21.34 -3.74
CA TRP A 466 -15.51 20.56 -4.30
C TRP A 466 -15.49 19.09 -3.89
N THR A 467 -14.63 18.72 -2.94
CA THR A 467 -14.47 17.34 -2.46
C THR A 467 -15.76 16.75 -1.88
N ALA A 468 -16.64 17.60 -1.32
CA ALA A 468 -17.96 17.19 -0.82
C ALA A 468 -19.00 16.95 -1.93
N ALA A 469 -18.75 17.42 -3.15
CA ALA A 469 -19.65 17.27 -4.30
C ALA A 469 -19.47 15.93 -5.04
N VAL A 470 -18.52 15.11 -4.62
CA VAL A 470 -18.17 13.83 -5.26
C VAL A 470 -18.17 12.68 -4.25
N ASN A 471 -18.43 11.47 -4.71
CA ASN A 471 -18.35 10.26 -3.88
C ASN A 471 -16.89 9.85 -3.63
N GLU A 472 -16.04 10.05 -4.63
CA GLU A 472 -14.62 9.72 -4.62
C GLU A 472 -13.78 10.68 -5.44
N ILE A 473 -12.48 10.74 -5.14
CA ILE A 473 -11.50 11.53 -5.86
C ILE A 473 -10.46 10.60 -6.49
N TRP A 474 -10.37 10.66 -7.82
CA TRP A 474 -9.36 9.98 -8.61
C TRP A 474 -8.31 10.99 -9.04
N ILE A 475 -7.04 10.69 -8.80
CA ILE A 475 -5.94 11.61 -9.08
C ILE A 475 -5.08 11.07 -10.21
N ALA A 476 -4.94 11.86 -11.27
CA ALA A 476 -3.89 11.69 -12.26
C ALA A 476 -2.59 12.34 -11.73
N SER A 477 -1.50 11.58 -11.70
CA SER A 477 -0.21 12.07 -11.21
C SER A 477 0.96 11.67 -12.10
N ILE A 478 1.96 12.55 -12.12
CA ILE A 478 3.30 12.34 -12.65
C ILE A 478 4.29 13.14 -11.79
N PRO A 479 5.59 12.84 -11.86
CA PRO A 479 6.60 13.61 -11.15
C PRO A 479 6.69 15.07 -11.64
N PRO A 480 7.03 16.03 -10.76
CA PRO A 480 7.25 17.43 -11.11
C PRO A 480 8.15 17.66 -12.33
N LYS A 481 9.26 16.91 -12.42
CA LYS A 481 10.20 17.01 -13.56
C LYS A 481 9.56 16.61 -14.89
N GLU A 482 8.72 15.58 -14.88
CA GLU A 482 8.00 15.13 -16.07
C GLU A 482 6.88 16.11 -16.42
N ALA A 483 6.15 16.64 -15.43
CA ALA A 483 5.15 17.68 -15.65
C ALA A 483 5.77 18.90 -16.34
N ILE A 484 6.91 19.39 -15.84
CA ILE A 484 7.66 20.49 -16.45
C ILE A 484 8.06 20.15 -17.89
N ARG A 485 8.60 18.94 -18.14
CA ARG A 485 8.99 18.50 -19.48
C ARG A 485 7.80 18.52 -20.46
N ARG A 486 6.66 17.94 -20.05
CA ARG A 486 5.43 17.88 -20.87
C ARG A 486 4.86 19.27 -21.14
N VAL A 487 4.83 20.14 -20.12
CA VAL A 487 4.37 21.54 -20.27
C VAL A 487 5.23 22.30 -21.28
N ILE A 488 6.56 22.17 -21.19
CA ILE A 488 7.48 22.83 -22.13
C ILE A 488 7.23 22.32 -23.56
N GLU A 489 7.09 21.01 -23.74
CA GLU A 489 6.88 20.39 -25.05
C GLU A 489 5.51 20.77 -25.66
N ARG A 490 4.46 20.82 -24.84
CA ARG A 490 3.08 21.08 -25.29
C ARG A 490 2.80 22.57 -25.50
N ASP A 491 3.24 23.42 -24.58
CA ASP A 491 2.89 24.84 -24.55
C ASP A 491 4.03 25.73 -25.07
N HIS A 492 5.19 25.16 -25.44
CA HIS A 492 6.38 25.88 -25.91
C HIS A 492 6.87 26.98 -24.95
N LEU A 493 6.79 26.72 -23.64
CA LEU A 493 7.16 27.65 -22.58
C LEU A 493 8.63 27.54 -22.19
N SER A 494 9.15 28.60 -21.55
CA SER A 494 10.46 28.53 -20.89
C SER A 494 10.41 27.61 -19.67
N PRO A 495 11.54 27.01 -19.26
CA PRO A 495 11.60 26.19 -18.05
C PRO A 495 11.16 26.92 -16.78
N ASP A 496 11.42 28.21 -16.68
CA ASP A 496 11.06 29.01 -15.50
C ASP A 496 9.56 29.31 -15.45
N GLU A 497 8.93 29.57 -16.59
CA GLU A 497 7.47 29.72 -16.67
C GLU A 497 6.76 28.39 -16.33
N ALA A 498 7.27 27.27 -16.83
CA ALA A 498 6.74 25.95 -16.50
C ALA A 498 6.85 25.63 -15.00
N LYS A 499 8.00 25.94 -14.37
CA LYS A 499 8.17 25.81 -12.91
C LYS A 499 7.23 26.72 -12.14
N ARG A 500 7.05 27.98 -12.58
CA ARG A 500 6.14 28.93 -11.94
C ARG A 500 4.71 28.38 -11.93
N ARG A 501 4.24 27.89 -13.08
CA ARG A 501 2.90 27.27 -13.20
C ARG A 501 2.73 26.05 -12.31
N LEU A 502 3.76 25.23 -12.16
CA LEU A 502 3.71 24.09 -11.26
C LEU A 502 3.66 24.54 -9.79
N SER A 503 4.42 25.57 -9.42
CA SER A 503 4.51 26.07 -8.04
C SER A 503 3.25 26.76 -7.53
N THR A 504 2.35 27.22 -8.41
CA THR A 504 1.06 27.83 -8.01
C THR A 504 -0.01 26.78 -7.69
N GLN A 505 0.25 25.50 -7.94
CA GLN A 505 -0.66 24.40 -7.64
C GLN A 505 -0.27 23.74 -6.32
N ILE A 506 -1.25 23.09 -5.65
CA ILE A 506 -0.94 22.24 -4.49
C ILE A 506 0.01 21.11 -4.87
N SER A 507 0.86 20.71 -3.92
CA SER A 507 1.84 19.65 -4.11
C SER A 507 1.19 18.30 -4.41
N ASN A 508 1.94 17.36 -5.00
CA ASN A 508 1.45 15.99 -5.19
C ASN A 508 1.08 15.33 -3.85
N GLN A 509 1.90 15.51 -2.82
CA GLN A 509 1.67 14.95 -1.50
C GLN A 509 0.36 15.45 -0.88
N GLU A 510 0.11 16.76 -0.94
CA GLU A 510 -1.15 17.33 -0.48
C GLU A 510 -2.33 16.77 -1.27
N ARG A 511 -2.21 16.67 -2.60
CA ARG A 511 -3.23 16.07 -3.47
C ARG A 511 -3.53 14.62 -3.06
N PHE A 512 -2.50 13.82 -2.80
CA PHE A 512 -2.64 12.40 -2.46
C PHE A 512 -3.41 12.16 -1.16
N SER A 513 -3.37 13.10 -0.22
CA SER A 513 -4.17 13.01 1.01
C SER A 513 -5.69 12.94 0.75
N TYR A 514 -6.15 13.46 -0.40
CA TYR A 514 -7.55 13.41 -0.83
C TYR A 514 -7.90 12.17 -1.65
N ALA A 515 -6.90 11.43 -2.16
CA ALA A 515 -7.08 10.35 -3.11
C ALA A 515 -7.95 9.20 -2.55
N ASN A 516 -8.93 8.78 -3.35
CA ASN A 516 -9.51 7.44 -3.27
C ASN A 516 -8.78 6.49 -4.21
N VAL A 517 -8.45 6.95 -5.42
CA VAL A 517 -7.67 6.20 -6.42
C VAL A 517 -6.56 7.09 -6.95
N LEU A 518 -5.35 6.56 -7.07
CA LEU A 518 -4.21 7.24 -7.68
C LEU A 518 -3.83 6.55 -8.98
N LEU A 519 -3.77 7.30 -10.08
CA LEU A 519 -3.41 6.84 -11.41
C LEU A 519 -2.18 7.58 -11.89
N CYS A 520 -1.13 6.84 -12.27
CA CYS A 520 0.10 7.42 -12.79
C CYS A 520 0.16 7.29 -14.32
N THR A 521 0.30 8.42 -15.01
CA THR A 521 0.37 8.46 -16.49
C THR A 521 1.80 8.58 -17.02
N TYR A 522 2.80 8.26 -16.18
CA TYR A 522 4.21 8.36 -16.55
C TYR A 522 4.60 7.38 -17.66
N TRP A 523 4.05 6.17 -17.62
CA TRP A 523 4.37 5.09 -18.56
C TRP A 523 3.65 5.22 -19.90
N ALA A 524 3.96 4.28 -20.80
CA ALA A 524 3.22 4.10 -22.04
C ALA A 524 1.70 4.08 -21.79
N GLU A 525 0.95 4.68 -22.71
CA GLU A 525 -0.49 4.82 -22.60
C GLU A 525 -1.17 3.48 -22.27
N SER A 526 -0.79 2.39 -22.96
CA SER A 526 -1.33 1.05 -22.73
C SER A 526 -1.27 0.57 -21.27
N VAL A 527 -0.24 0.95 -20.51
CA VAL A 527 -0.09 0.61 -19.08
C VAL A 527 -1.12 1.36 -18.25
N THR A 528 -1.21 2.68 -18.46
CA THR A 528 -2.19 3.55 -17.79
C THR A 528 -3.61 3.06 -18.06
N GLN A 529 -3.87 2.71 -19.32
CA GLN A 529 -5.16 2.24 -19.79
C GLN A 529 -5.63 0.95 -19.09
N LYS A 530 -4.73 -0.04 -18.91
CA LYS A 530 -5.03 -1.26 -18.12
C LYS A 530 -5.32 -0.94 -16.65
N LYS A 531 -4.59 0.02 -16.07
CA LYS A 531 -4.76 0.44 -14.67
C LYS A 531 -6.11 1.15 -14.46
N VAL A 532 -6.53 1.98 -15.42
CA VAL A 532 -7.87 2.61 -15.43
C VAL A 532 -8.96 1.56 -15.52
N GLU A 533 -8.83 0.56 -16.39
CA GLU A 533 -9.79 -0.54 -16.50
C GLU A 533 -9.90 -1.34 -15.21
N HIS A 534 -8.77 -1.68 -14.59
CA HIS A 534 -8.77 -2.39 -13.32
C HIS A 534 -9.50 -1.60 -12.23
N ALA A 535 -9.20 -0.31 -12.07
CA ALA A 535 -9.88 0.55 -11.10
C ALA A 535 -11.38 0.69 -11.41
N TRP A 536 -11.76 0.76 -12.70
CA TRP A 536 -13.14 0.80 -13.14
C TRP A 536 -13.91 -0.48 -12.80
N HIS A 537 -13.33 -1.65 -13.03
CA HIS A 537 -13.96 -2.92 -12.67
C HIS A 537 -14.20 -3.04 -11.16
N LEU A 538 -13.19 -2.73 -10.35
CA LEU A 538 -13.31 -2.74 -8.89
C LEU A 538 -14.40 -1.76 -8.40
N LEU A 539 -14.51 -0.59 -9.03
CA LEU A 539 -15.58 0.35 -8.74
C LEU A 539 -16.96 -0.27 -8.99
N LEU A 540 -17.18 -0.83 -10.19
CA LEU A 540 -18.47 -1.41 -10.58
C LEU A 540 -18.90 -2.54 -9.65
N GLU A 541 -17.96 -3.39 -9.24
CA GLU A 541 -18.19 -4.43 -8.23
C GLU A 541 -18.68 -3.83 -6.90
N CYS A 542 -18.08 -2.72 -6.46
CA CYS A 542 -18.43 -2.07 -5.19
C CYS A 542 -19.79 -1.37 -5.22
N ILE A 543 -20.20 -0.82 -6.36
CA ILE A 543 -21.46 -0.07 -6.50
C ILE A 543 -22.63 -0.91 -7.04
N ASN A 544 -22.45 -2.23 -7.19
CA ASN A 544 -23.46 -3.18 -7.68
C ASN A 544 -24.11 -2.79 -9.02
N VAL A 545 -23.36 -2.10 -9.88
CA VAL A 545 -23.82 -1.78 -11.24
C VAL A 545 -23.32 -2.88 -12.15
N GLY A 546 -24.24 -3.64 -12.75
CA GLY A 546 -23.91 -4.73 -13.67
C GLY A 546 -22.90 -4.28 -14.72
N ILE A 547 -21.85 -5.08 -14.93
CA ILE A 547 -20.83 -4.83 -15.94
C ILE A 547 -21.54 -4.81 -17.30
N PRO A 548 -21.46 -3.73 -18.09
CA PRO A 548 -21.89 -3.78 -19.48
C PRO A 548 -20.98 -4.78 -20.18
N THR A 549 -21.53 -5.92 -20.59
CA THR A 549 -20.86 -6.83 -21.52
C THR A 549 -20.69 -6.08 -22.84
N VAL A 550 -19.45 -5.71 -23.17
CA VAL A 550 -19.06 -5.23 -24.51
C VAL A 550 -18.99 -6.40 -25.47
#